data_AF-A0A957WSE0-F1
#
_entry.id   AF-A0A957WSE0-F1
#
_cell.length_a   1.000
_cell.length_b   1.000
_cell.length_c   1.000
_cell.angle_alpha   90.00
_cell.angle_beta   90.00
_cell.angle_gamma   90.00
#
_symmetry.space_group_name_H-M   'P 1'
#
loop_
_entity.id
_entity.type
_entity.pdbx_description
1 polymer ?
#
loop_
_entity_poly.entity_id
_entity_poly.type
_entity_poly.pdbx_seq_one_letter_code
_entity_poly.pdbx_strand_id
1 'polypeptide(L)'
;QINLTEWTIIALTSGFVIVTEMLNTAIEGAMDFASTDYHPQIKVVKDVAAGAVLVSAITAIVVGLLILGPKLYVWLYSFTI
;
A
#
# COMPACT_ATOMS: atom_id res chain seq x y z
N GLN A 1 19.33 -15.56 0.22
CA GLN A 1 19.67 -14.12 0.30
C GLN A 1 18.75 -13.33 -0.63
N ILE A 2 18.52 -12.04 -0.36
CA ILE A 2 17.72 -11.15 -1.22
C ILE A 2 18.68 -10.33 -2.09
N ASN A 3 18.47 -10.35 -3.41
CA ASN A 3 19.32 -9.63 -4.36
C ASN A 3 18.89 -8.16 -4.48
N LEU A 4 19.71 -7.36 -5.16
CA LEU A 4 19.47 -5.91 -5.28
C LEU A 4 18.13 -5.60 -5.97
N THR A 5 17.75 -6.36 -7.01
CA THR A 5 16.49 -6.17 -7.73
C THR A 5 15.27 -6.43 -6.85
N GLU A 6 15.30 -7.49 -6.05
CA GLU A 6 14.22 -7.80 -5.10
C GLU A 6 14.10 -6.71 -4.03
N TRP A 7 15.22 -6.18 -3.53
CA TRP A 7 15.21 -5.01 -2.64
C TRP A 7 14.63 -3.76 -3.29
N THR A 8 15.00 -3.48 -4.54
CA THR A 8 14.44 -2.36 -5.30
C THR A 8 12.93 -2.51 -5.46
N ILE A 9 12.45 -3.70 -5.78
CA ILE A 9 11.00 -3.96 -5.93
C ILE A 9 10.29 -3.75 -4.60
N ILE A 10 10.80 -4.29 -3.49
CA ILE A 10 10.21 -4.10 -2.15
C ILE A 10 10.17 -2.61 -1.78
N ALA A 11 11.25 -1.88 -2.03
CA ALA A 11 11.33 -0.45 -1.74
C ALA A 11 10.33 0.35 -2.58
N LEU A 12 10.22 0.06 -3.88
CA LEU A 12 9.27 0.72 -4.78
C LEU A 12 7.82 0.43 -4.39
N THR A 13 7.47 -0.82 -4.09
CA THR A 13 6.09 -1.17 -3.70
C THR A 13 5.71 -0.56 -2.36
N SER A 14 6.62 -0.54 -1.39
CA SER A 14 6.39 0.08 -0.09
C SER A 14 6.27 1.60 -0.22
N GLY A 15 7.15 2.22 -1.01
CA GLY A 15 7.08 3.64 -1.33
C GLY A 15 5.78 4.01 -2.05
N PHE A 16 5.28 3.15 -2.94
CA PHE A 16 4.01 3.38 -3.63
C PHE A 16 2.82 3.42 -2.66
N VAL A 17 2.77 2.56 -1.65
CA VAL A 17 1.73 2.63 -0.60
C VAL A 17 1.75 3.98 0.12
N ILE A 18 2.94 4.44 0.49
CA ILE A 18 3.12 5.74 1.16
C ILE A 18 2.67 6.89 0.24
N VAL A 19 3.03 6.84 -1.05
CA VAL A 19 2.59 7.82 -2.05
C VAL A 19 1.07 7.83 -2.16
N THR A 20 0.43 6.68 -2.25
CA THR A 20 -1.04 6.62 -2.32
C THR A 20 -1.71 7.13 -1.06
N GLU A 21 -1.15 6.89 0.12
CA GLU A 21 -1.69 7.42 1.39
C GLU A 21 -1.58 8.95 1.43
N MET A 22 -0.43 9.51 1.04
CA MET A 22 -0.26 10.97 0.95
C MET A 22 -1.25 11.60 -0.04
N LEU A 23 -1.52 10.93 -1.15
CA LEU A 23 -2.54 11.37 -2.11
C LEU A 23 -3.95 11.29 -1.52
N ASN A 24 -4.26 10.23 -0.75
CA ASN A 24 -5.54 10.13 -0.04
C ASN A 24 -5.73 11.30 0.94
N THR A 25 -4.75 11.56 1.80
CA THR A 25 -4.80 12.70 2.74
C THR A 25 -4.92 14.04 2.01
N ALA A 26 -4.22 14.22 0.88
CA ALA A 26 -4.30 15.44 0.09
C ALA A 26 -5.71 15.63 -0.53
N ILE A 27 -6.31 14.56 -1.04
CA ILE A 27 -7.67 14.58 -1.59
C ILE A 27 -8.70 14.85 -0.48
N GLU A 28 -8.57 14.19 0.67
CA GLU A 28 -9.43 14.44 1.83
C GLU A 28 -9.38 15.92 2.25
N GLY A 29 -8.18 16.47 2.40
CA GLY A 29 -7.99 17.88 2.76
C GLY A 29 -8.52 18.85 1.69
N ALA A 30 -8.35 18.53 0.41
CA ALA A 30 -8.91 19.34 -0.68
C ALA A 30 -10.45 19.32 -0.68
N MET A 31 -11.06 18.18 -0.38
CA MET A 31 -12.52 18.05 -0.28
C MET A 31 -13.07 18.76 0.96
N ASP A 32 -12.39 18.68 2.10
CA ASP A 32 -12.77 19.38 3.33
C ASP A 32 -12.66 20.91 3.18
N PHE A 33 -11.68 21.37 2.40
CA PHE A 33 -11.57 22.78 2.03
C PHE A 33 -12.68 23.22 1.06
N ALA A 34 -13.09 22.35 0.12
CA ALA A 34 -14.08 22.67 -0.90
C ALA A 34 -15.50 22.85 -0.34
N SER A 35 -15.89 22.04 0.66
CA SER A 35 -17.15 22.22 1.37
C SER A 35 -17.11 21.58 2.76
N THR A 36 -17.56 22.33 3.76
CA THR A 36 -17.78 21.84 5.14
C THR A 36 -19.08 21.07 5.31
N ASP A 37 -20.02 21.18 4.36
CA ASP A 37 -21.29 20.47 4.41
C ASP A 37 -21.17 19.08 3.79
N TYR A 38 -21.95 18.13 4.30
CA TYR A 38 -21.96 16.78 3.78
C TYR A 38 -22.55 16.75 2.35
N HIS A 39 -21.69 16.49 1.37
CA HIS A 39 -22.09 16.25 -0.02
C HIS A 39 -21.89 14.77 -0.39
N PRO A 40 -22.93 14.08 -0.91
CA PRO A 40 -22.80 12.69 -1.35
C PRO A 40 -21.67 12.45 -2.36
N GLN A 41 -21.38 13.44 -3.21
CA GLN A 41 -20.30 13.38 -4.20
C GLN A 41 -18.91 13.42 -3.55
N ILE A 42 -18.71 14.27 -2.54
CA ILE A 42 -17.45 14.34 -1.79
C ILE A 42 -17.17 13.01 -1.09
N LYS A 43 -18.21 12.38 -0.53
CA LYS A 43 -18.07 11.06 0.06
C LYS A 43 -17.56 10.04 -0.95
N VAL A 44 -18.14 10.00 -2.16
CA VAL A 44 -17.68 9.07 -3.21
C VAL A 44 -16.22 9.32 -3.57
N VAL A 45 -15.79 10.58 -3.67
CA VAL A 45 -14.38 10.91 -3.95
C VAL A 45 -13.45 10.40 -2.85
N LYS A 46 -13.80 10.60 -1.58
CA LYS A 46 -13.02 10.11 -0.43
C LYS A 46 -12.99 8.58 -0.39
N ASP A 47 -14.12 7.92 -0.63
CA ASP A 47 -14.22 6.46 -0.66
C ASP A 47 -13.34 5.86 -1.77
N VAL A 48 -13.29 6.50 -2.95
CA VAL A 48 -12.42 6.08 -4.06
C VAL A 48 -10.93 6.28 -3.72
N ALA A 49 -10.58 7.41 -3.08
CA ALA A 49 -9.21 7.68 -2.67
C ALA A 49 -8.71 6.66 -1.63
N ALA A 50 -9.53 6.34 -0.62
CA ALA A 50 -9.24 5.27 0.34
C ALA A 50 -9.17 3.89 -0.35
N GLY A 51 -10.02 3.65 -1.34
CA GLY A 51 -9.96 2.44 -2.18
C GLY A 51 -8.63 2.30 -2.92
N ALA A 52 -8.05 3.39 -3.41
CA ALA A 52 -6.75 3.37 -4.08
C ALA A 52 -5.61 2.98 -3.12
N VAL A 53 -5.63 3.47 -1.87
CA VAL A 53 -4.70 3.06 -0.81
C VAL A 53 -4.84 1.56 -0.50
N LEU A 54 -6.07 1.06 -0.41
CA LEU A 54 -6.31 -0.36 -0.14
C LEU A 54 -5.72 -1.24 -1.24
N VAL A 55 -5.92 -0.86 -2.51
CA VAL A 55 -5.37 -1.61 -3.66
C VAL A 55 -3.84 -1.58 -3.66
N SER A 56 -3.23 -0.44 -3.36
CA SER A 56 -1.76 -0.35 -3.28
C SER A 56 -1.20 -1.20 -2.15
N ALA A 57 -1.84 -1.19 -0.97
CA ALA A 57 -1.44 -1.99 0.19
C ALA A 57 -1.54 -3.50 -0.09
N ILE A 58 -2.65 -3.96 -0.69
CA ILE A 58 -2.82 -5.37 -1.10
C ILE A 58 -1.74 -5.75 -2.11
N THR A 59 -1.44 -4.88 -3.08
CA THR A 59 -0.38 -5.12 -4.07
C THR A 59 0.98 -5.27 -3.39
N ALA A 60 1.32 -4.39 -2.43
CA ALA A 60 2.57 -4.49 -1.68
C ALA A 60 2.66 -5.79 -0.86
N ILE A 61 1.55 -6.23 -0.25
CA ILE A 61 1.50 -7.52 0.48
C ILE A 61 1.76 -8.68 -0.48
N VAL A 62 1.08 -8.71 -1.64
CA VAL A 62 1.25 -9.79 -2.63
C VAL A 62 2.70 -9.83 -3.11
N VAL A 63 3.29 -8.69 -3.48
CA VAL A 63 4.69 -8.62 -3.92
C VAL A 63 5.65 -9.04 -2.80
N GLY A 64 5.41 -8.59 -1.57
CA GLY A 64 6.18 -8.99 -0.40
C GLY A 64 6.15 -10.50 -0.17
N LEU A 65 4.97 -11.12 -0.26
CA LEU A 65 4.81 -12.57 -0.14
C LEU A 65 5.51 -13.34 -1.27
N LEU A 66 5.49 -12.85 -2.50
CA LEU A 66 6.18 -13.50 -3.63
C LEU A 66 7.70 -13.49 -3.46
N ILE A 67 8.28 -12.39 -2.96
CA ILE A 67 9.74 -12.24 -2.82
C ILE A 67 10.24 -12.86 -1.51
N LEU A 68 9.56 -12.59 -0.40
CA LEU A 68 10.01 -12.98 0.94
C LEU A 68 9.44 -14.33 1.36
N GLY A 69 8.25 -14.70 0.91
CA GLY A 69 7.53 -15.90 1.35
C GLY A 69 8.33 -17.20 1.21
N PRO A 70 8.87 -17.55 0.02
CA PRO A 70 9.66 -18.77 -0.15
C PRO A 70 10.91 -18.80 0.75
N LYS A 71 11.59 -17.65 0.88
CA LYS A 71 12.82 -17.52 1.68
C LYS A 71 12.53 -17.64 3.18
N LEU A 72 11.45 -17.02 3.62
CA LEU A 72 10.98 -17.07 4.99
C LEU A 72 10.53 -18.48 5.36
N TYR A 73 9.82 -19.18 4.46
CA TYR A 73 9.42 -20.56 4.66
C TYR A 73 10.61 -21.50 4.84
N VAL A 74 11.61 -21.42 3.96
CA VAL A 74 12.84 -22.22 4.08
C VAL A 74 13.59 -21.91 5.37
N TRP A 75 13.70 -20.62 5.72
CA TRP A 75 14.34 -20.19 6.96
C TRP A 75 13.61 -20.74 8.20
N LEU A 76 12.29 -20.65 8.27
CA LEU A 76 11.48 -21.18 9.39
C LEU A 76 11.60 -22.70 9.52
N TYR A 77 11.57 -23.41 8.39
CA TYR A 77 11.68 -24.87 8.37
C TYR A 77 13.03 -25.34 8.93
N SER A 78 14.11 -24.58 8.71
CA SER A 78 15.45 -24.86 9.24
C SER A 78 15.55 -24.76 10.77
N PHE A 79 14.60 -24.15 11.48
CA PHE A 79 14.58 -24.13 12.96
C PHE A 79 13.72 -25.24 13.56
N THR A 80 12.93 -25.92 12.74
CA THR A 80 11.98 -26.96 13.20
C THR A 80 12.62 -28.35 13.16
N ILE A 81 13.78 -28.50 12.50
CA ILE A 81 14.60 -29.73 12.41
C ILE A 81 15.96 -29.43 13.06
#